data_AF-A0A2E9IPR4-F1
#
_entry.id   AF-A0A2E9IPR4-F1
#
_cell.length_a   1.000
_cell.length_b   1.000
_cell.length_c   1.000
_cell.angle_alpha   90.00
_cell.angle_beta   90.00
_cell.angle_gamma   90.00
#
_symmetry.space_group_name_H-M   'P 1'
#
loop_
_entity.id
_entity.type
_entity.pdbx_description
1 polymer ?
#
loop_
_entity_poly.entity_id
_entity_poly.type
_entity_poly.pdbx_seq_one_letter_code
_entity_poly.pdbx_strand_id
1 'polypeptide(L)'
;MPRTPRTSNRNATQLVAPNFVCDFPLGNHTKSLLYSLPSHPTMKFRSFPRQFSLLCIAAASLALGTILDAKNKEPAPPLSADLTPSYVVNGDFSGRLIAPGQPEGWERGEEGTIQQMEEGRRPYMRLIAEKPNQLVQITQMMPLPDGLEGLVVHTRFRNENVKFGKGGWLCDARARFRFYDAEGNTVGKKLKDIIFYSQAQEWSVLNRDYLIPEGAASFKINLCLNRPASGTLDIDEIKVIAMPAERLQELEEQRLEAERKKAAEAAKKIADQKIIDEMLQAEPKSKQLGVYGNKLITSDHETVILQGVNVVSLEWSPKGEKIHRSMKVALKEWHANAIRLPVNHSFWFGNGKGKIKSNDAEAYRQLVDDAVAMAAGEGAYLILDLHSYGAPQEFARTFWLDAAARYANNPAVLFDLYNEPHGIGWDHWRYGGEKEVKKKGKKETIEVVGMQALADAVRSTGARNIIIAGGLSYALNISGVLEGYELKDSGGFGIMYATHFYNWHRGWEKHFLKVAEKYPVLVGEFGADTKKMSFIPSNKQESPYTWVPDALGMVQKYQLNWTAFSFHPKATPVLIKDWSYEPTDFWGKFVKEALAGKTFELKKMR
;
A
#
# COMPACT_ATOMS: atom_id res chain seq x y z
N MET A 1 59.29 20.74 -2.68
CA MET A 1 58.82 21.38 -3.93
C MET A 1 59.91 21.24 -4.99
N PRO A 2 59.62 21.08 -6.29
CA PRO A 2 58.34 20.69 -6.91
C PRO A 2 58.47 19.73 -8.14
N ARG A 3 57.29 19.37 -8.70
CA ARG A 3 56.97 18.97 -10.10
C ARG A 3 56.92 17.48 -10.51
N THR A 4 55.67 16.99 -10.64
CA THR A 4 55.16 16.18 -11.77
C THR A 4 54.93 17.09 -13.01
N PRO A 5 54.59 16.65 -14.26
CA PRO A 5 53.96 15.37 -14.67
C PRO A 5 54.33 14.75 -16.06
N ARG A 6 53.80 13.52 -16.27
CA ARG A 6 53.28 12.83 -17.49
C ARG A 6 53.86 13.12 -18.89
N THR A 7 54.14 12.03 -19.63
CA THR A 7 53.39 11.62 -20.86
C THR A 7 53.83 10.23 -21.34
N SER A 8 52.88 9.33 -21.63
CA SER A 8 53.03 8.38 -22.74
C SER A 8 51.64 8.02 -23.29
N ASN A 9 51.51 8.07 -24.62
CA ASN A 9 50.44 7.45 -25.38
C ASN A 9 50.96 7.15 -26.79
N ARG A 10 50.36 6.15 -27.46
CA ARG A 10 50.63 5.61 -28.83
C ARG A 10 51.65 4.45 -28.88
N ASN A 11 51.48 3.36 -29.63
CA ASN A 11 50.61 2.90 -30.72
C ASN A 11 50.65 1.35 -30.75
N ALA A 12 49.60 0.60 -31.10
CA ALA A 12 49.27 -0.05 -32.39
C ALA A 12 48.74 -1.46 -32.03
N THR A 13 47.81 -2.16 -32.71
CA THR A 13 47.88 -2.62 -34.11
C THR A 13 46.53 -3.27 -34.52
N GLN A 14 46.18 -3.07 -35.79
CA GLN A 14 45.22 -3.80 -36.67
C GLN A 14 45.45 -5.33 -36.72
N LEU A 15 44.68 -6.26 -37.32
CA LEU A 15 43.53 -6.44 -38.25
C LEU A 15 43.19 -7.97 -38.17
N VAL A 16 42.00 -8.50 -38.50
CA VAL A 16 41.67 -9.31 -39.71
C VAL A 16 40.40 -10.20 -39.40
N ALA A 17 39.46 -10.34 -40.35
CA ALA A 17 38.26 -11.24 -40.39
C ALA A 17 38.55 -12.50 -41.28
N PRO A 18 37.63 -13.40 -41.78
CA PRO A 18 36.17 -13.64 -41.59
C PRO A 18 35.67 -15.15 -41.61
N ASN A 19 34.33 -15.35 -41.51
CA ASN A 19 33.41 -16.37 -42.11
C ASN A 19 33.36 -17.90 -41.78
N PHE A 20 32.11 -18.44 -41.71
CA PHE A 20 31.46 -19.69 -42.21
C PHE A 20 30.30 -20.13 -41.25
N VAL A 21 28.99 -20.05 -41.55
CA VAL A 21 28.03 -20.81 -42.42
C VAL A 21 27.48 -22.15 -41.83
N CYS A 22 26.14 -22.18 -41.68
CA CYS A 22 25.09 -23.24 -41.73
C CYS A 22 25.22 -24.61 -41.00
N ASP A 23 24.19 -25.01 -40.23
CA ASP A 23 23.21 -26.04 -40.66
C ASP A 23 22.04 -26.29 -39.66
N PHE A 24 20.85 -26.55 -40.24
CA PHE A 24 19.62 -27.08 -39.62
C PHE A 24 19.58 -28.61 -39.74
N PRO A 25 18.78 -29.35 -38.93
CA PRO A 25 17.51 -29.83 -39.51
C PRO A 25 16.31 -29.90 -38.55
N LEU A 26 15.15 -29.83 -39.20
CA LEU A 26 13.78 -30.09 -38.74
C LEU A 26 13.54 -31.58 -38.44
N GLY A 27 12.58 -31.84 -37.54
CA GLY A 27 11.97 -33.16 -37.35
C GLY A 27 10.55 -33.07 -36.78
N ASN A 28 9.55 -33.00 -37.66
CA ASN A 28 8.12 -33.16 -37.38
C ASN A 28 7.79 -34.59 -36.94
N HIS A 29 6.90 -34.77 -35.97
CA HIS A 29 5.93 -35.87 -35.99
C HIS A 29 4.66 -35.54 -35.18
N THR A 30 3.58 -35.30 -35.92
CA THR A 30 2.18 -35.41 -35.49
C THR A 30 1.77 -36.88 -35.37
N LYS A 31 1.13 -37.28 -34.27
CA LYS A 31 0.18 -38.41 -34.24
C LYS A 31 -0.98 -38.08 -33.28
N SER A 32 -2.18 -38.09 -33.85
CA SER A 32 -3.47 -38.11 -33.13
C SER A 32 -3.73 -39.49 -32.52
N LEU A 33 -4.43 -39.56 -31.39
CA LEU A 33 -5.39 -40.64 -31.12
C LEU A 33 -6.35 -40.28 -29.98
N LEU A 34 -7.58 -40.77 -30.14
CA LEU A 34 -8.82 -40.47 -29.41
C LEU A 34 -8.90 -41.10 -28.00
N TYR A 35 -9.72 -40.44 -27.17
CA TYR A 35 -10.59 -40.93 -26.08
C TYR A 35 -10.29 -42.26 -25.37
N SER A 36 -10.11 -42.17 -24.04
CA SER A 36 -10.85 -42.98 -23.06
C SER A 36 -10.82 -42.33 -21.66
N LEU A 37 -11.99 -42.08 -21.07
CA LEU A 37 -12.16 -41.78 -19.64
C LEU A 37 -11.90 -43.04 -18.80
N PRO A 38 -11.32 -42.91 -17.60
CA PRO A 38 -11.94 -43.59 -16.47
C PRO A 38 -12.00 -42.74 -15.17
N SER A 39 -13.17 -42.82 -14.55
CA SER A 39 -13.48 -42.90 -13.10
C SER A 39 -12.56 -42.22 -12.06
N HIS A 40 -13.19 -41.38 -11.23
CA HIS A 40 -12.69 -40.86 -9.95
C HIS A 40 -11.99 -41.90 -9.06
N PRO A 41 -10.94 -41.46 -8.34
CA PRO A 41 -11.03 -41.51 -6.87
C PRO A 41 -10.52 -40.25 -6.16
N THR A 42 -11.30 -39.83 -5.17
CA THR A 42 -10.95 -39.15 -3.91
C THR A 42 -9.54 -38.54 -3.76
N MET A 43 -9.45 -37.20 -3.92
CA MET A 43 -8.25 -36.43 -3.60
C MET A 43 -8.27 -35.95 -2.13
N LYS A 44 -7.38 -36.51 -1.31
CA LYS A 44 -6.98 -35.95 -0.01
C LYS A 44 -6.29 -34.60 -0.23
N PHE A 45 -6.75 -33.55 0.43
CA PHE A 45 -6.10 -32.24 0.42
C PHE A 45 -4.69 -32.32 1.03
N ARG A 46 -3.66 -32.25 0.18
CA ARG A 46 -2.31 -31.86 0.59
C ARG A 46 -2.16 -30.34 0.43
N SER A 47 -1.59 -29.72 1.45
CA SER A 47 -1.37 -28.29 1.60
C SER A 47 -0.38 -27.72 0.56
N PHE A 48 -0.81 -26.67 -0.15
CA PHE A 48 0.06 -25.81 -0.98
C PHE A 48 0.44 -24.52 -0.21
N PRO A 49 1.65 -23.96 -0.42
CA PRO A 49 2.11 -22.76 0.28
C PRO A 49 1.52 -21.47 -0.35
N ARG A 50 0.93 -20.65 0.53
CA ARG A 50 0.17 -19.43 0.23
C ARG A 50 1.08 -18.24 -0.11
N GLN A 51 1.01 -17.77 -1.36
CA GLN A 51 1.36 -16.38 -1.69
C GLN A 51 0.40 -15.70 -2.68
N PHE A 52 -0.72 -16.33 -3.02
CA PHE A 52 -1.72 -15.75 -3.93
C PHE A 52 -2.86 -14.98 -3.22
N SER A 53 -2.77 -14.73 -1.91
CA SER A 53 -3.89 -14.12 -1.16
C SER A 53 -3.85 -12.59 -1.04
N LEU A 54 -2.80 -11.88 -1.45
CA LEU A 54 -2.72 -10.42 -1.24
C LEU A 54 -3.32 -9.59 -2.39
N LEU A 55 -3.38 -10.10 -3.63
CA LEU A 55 -4.02 -9.38 -4.74
C LEU A 55 -5.56 -9.42 -4.65
N CYS A 56 -6.14 -10.50 -4.12
CA CYS A 56 -7.60 -10.61 -3.95
C CYS A 56 -8.11 -9.82 -2.74
N ILE A 57 -7.29 -9.60 -1.71
CA ILE A 57 -7.68 -8.85 -0.51
C ILE A 57 -7.70 -7.34 -0.80
N ALA A 58 -6.83 -6.81 -1.66
CA ALA A 58 -6.84 -5.39 -2.04
C ALA A 58 -8.09 -4.99 -2.85
N ALA A 59 -8.57 -5.86 -3.74
CA ALA A 59 -9.83 -5.67 -4.46
C ALA A 59 -11.06 -5.81 -3.53
N ALA A 60 -11.00 -6.75 -2.57
CA ALA A 60 -12.06 -6.93 -1.58
C ALA A 60 -12.12 -5.80 -0.54
N SER A 61 -11.00 -5.16 -0.18
CA SER A 61 -10.97 -4.04 0.78
C SER A 61 -11.39 -2.70 0.17
N LEU A 62 -11.11 -2.45 -1.12
CA LEU A 62 -11.74 -1.33 -1.83
C LEU A 62 -13.25 -1.55 -1.98
N ALA A 63 -13.67 -2.79 -2.28
CA ALA A 63 -15.09 -3.15 -2.36
C ALA A 63 -15.78 -3.02 -0.99
N LEU A 64 -15.17 -3.51 0.11
CA LEU A 64 -15.72 -3.39 1.46
C LEU A 64 -15.76 -1.94 1.95
N GLY A 65 -14.76 -1.11 1.63
CA GLY A 65 -14.77 0.33 1.94
C GLY A 65 -15.92 1.05 1.24
N THR A 66 -16.16 0.76 -0.04
CA THR A 66 -17.33 1.28 -0.77
C THR A 66 -18.67 0.69 -0.29
N ILE A 67 -18.68 -0.54 0.25
CA ILE A 67 -19.89 -1.17 0.82
C ILE A 67 -20.22 -0.59 2.22
N LEU A 68 -19.21 -0.20 3.00
CA LEU A 68 -19.40 0.44 4.31
C LEU A 68 -19.80 1.91 4.18
N ASP A 69 -19.23 2.66 3.24
CA ASP A 69 -19.68 4.04 2.94
C ASP A 69 -21.08 4.08 2.33
N ALA A 70 -21.49 3.04 1.60
CA ALA A 70 -22.87 2.91 1.10
C ALA A 70 -23.88 2.52 2.19
N LYS A 71 -23.43 1.96 3.32
CA LYS A 71 -24.29 1.62 4.47
C LYS A 71 -24.54 2.80 5.42
N ASN A 72 -23.68 3.83 5.40
CA ASN A 72 -23.76 4.98 6.30
C ASN A 72 -24.20 6.29 5.62
N LYS A 73 -24.44 6.30 4.31
CA LYS A 73 -25.30 7.33 3.72
C LYS A 73 -26.73 6.89 3.97
N GLU A 74 -27.44 7.61 4.83
CA GLU A 74 -28.90 7.53 4.83
C GLU A 74 -29.37 7.60 3.37
N PRO A 75 -30.23 6.68 2.91
CA PRO A 75 -30.87 6.87 1.62
C PRO A 75 -31.51 8.26 1.66
N ALA A 76 -31.31 9.03 0.59
CA ALA A 76 -32.05 10.28 0.41
C ALA A 76 -33.51 10.00 0.78
N PRO A 77 -34.16 10.86 1.59
CA PRO A 77 -35.53 10.63 2.03
C PRO A 77 -36.36 10.27 0.80
N PRO A 78 -37.25 9.26 0.89
CA PRO A 78 -38.07 8.88 -0.24
C PRO A 78 -38.79 10.14 -0.72
N LEU A 79 -38.49 10.56 -1.95
CA LEU A 79 -39.27 11.58 -2.65
C LEU A 79 -40.73 11.14 -2.54
N SER A 80 -41.59 12.03 -2.04
CA SER A 80 -42.99 11.72 -1.77
C SER A 80 -43.64 11.09 -2.99
N ALA A 81 -44.56 10.15 -2.77
CA ALA A 81 -45.22 9.37 -3.80
C ALA A 81 -46.08 10.20 -4.79
N ASP A 82 -46.14 11.52 -4.61
CA ASP A 82 -47.05 12.45 -5.31
C ASP A 82 -46.43 13.19 -6.49
N LEU A 83 -45.21 12.84 -6.94
CA LEU A 83 -44.63 13.42 -8.16
C LEU A 83 -45.15 12.69 -9.40
N THR A 84 -46.37 13.00 -9.81
CA THR A 84 -46.94 12.71 -11.14
C THR A 84 -46.93 13.98 -12.00
N PRO A 85 -46.74 13.85 -13.34
CA PRO A 85 -46.64 12.60 -14.11
C PRO A 85 -45.20 12.11 -14.36
N SER A 86 -45.02 10.80 -14.40
CA SER A 86 -43.80 10.14 -14.90
C SER A 86 -43.76 10.21 -16.42
N TYR A 87 -42.57 10.41 -17.00
CA TYR A 87 -42.32 10.33 -18.44
C TYR A 87 -42.34 8.90 -18.99
N VAL A 88 -42.30 7.89 -18.11
CA VAL A 88 -42.42 6.47 -18.50
C VAL A 88 -43.89 6.14 -18.77
N VAL A 89 -44.15 5.60 -19.96
CA VAL A 89 -45.45 4.99 -20.32
C VAL A 89 -45.54 3.60 -19.71
N ASN A 90 -46.67 3.32 -19.04
CA ASN A 90 -46.97 2.01 -18.44
C ASN A 90 -45.83 1.47 -17.55
N GLY A 91 -45.28 2.35 -16.70
CA GLY A 91 -44.13 2.06 -15.83
C GLY A 91 -44.47 1.32 -14.53
N ASP A 92 -45.75 1.25 -14.16
CA ASP A 92 -46.32 0.41 -13.09
C ASP A 92 -46.87 -0.92 -13.63
N PHE A 93 -46.78 -1.11 -14.94
CA PHE A 93 -47.24 -2.29 -15.66
C PHE A 93 -48.71 -2.64 -15.43
N SER A 94 -49.57 -1.68 -15.07
CA SER A 94 -51.02 -1.90 -14.89
C SER A 94 -51.83 -1.71 -16.17
N GLY A 95 -51.21 -1.10 -17.19
CA GLY A 95 -51.81 -0.86 -18.49
C GLY A 95 -51.84 -2.09 -19.40
N ARG A 96 -52.27 -1.85 -20.64
CA ARG A 96 -52.44 -2.90 -21.66
C ARG A 96 -51.10 -3.56 -22.03
N LEU A 97 -51.14 -4.88 -22.26
CA LEU A 97 -50.08 -5.60 -22.98
C LEU A 97 -50.41 -5.61 -24.49
N ILE A 98 -49.44 -5.25 -25.32
CA ILE A 98 -49.59 -5.34 -26.80
C ILE A 98 -49.24 -6.73 -27.33
N ALA A 99 -48.43 -7.48 -26.58
CA ALA A 99 -48.13 -8.89 -26.79
C ALA A 99 -47.77 -9.55 -25.44
N PRO A 100 -47.76 -10.90 -25.32
CA PRO A 100 -47.34 -11.57 -24.10
C PRO A 100 -45.95 -11.10 -23.64
N GLY A 101 -45.89 -10.56 -22.41
CA GLY A 101 -44.65 -10.03 -21.85
C GLY A 101 -44.18 -8.68 -22.40
N GLN A 102 -45.01 -7.99 -23.19
CA GLN A 102 -44.70 -6.68 -23.78
C GLN A 102 -45.76 -5.65 -23.38
N PRO A 103 -45.49 -4.84 -22.35
CA PRO A 103 -46.34 -3.72 -21.97
C PRO A 103 -46.40 -2.66 -23.08
N GLU A 104 -47.53 -1.97 -23.20
CA GLU A 104 -47.67 -0.82 -24.11
C GLU A 104 -46.57 0.22 -23.87
N GLY A 105 -45.98 0.74 -24.95
CA GLY A 105 -44.84 1.67 -24.89
C GLY A 105 -43.48 1.02 -24.65
N TRP A 106 -43.40 -0.29 -24.39
CA TRP A 106 -42.15 -1.01 -24.22
C TRP A 106 -41.81 -1.90 -25.42
N GLU A 107 -40.54 -1.93 -25.79
CA GLU A 107 -39.95 -2.88 -26.73
C GLU A 107 -39.43 -4.09 -25.98
N ARG A 108 -39.76 -5.29 -26.46
CA ARG A 108 -39.30 -6.56 -25.91
C ARG A 108 -38.17 -7.14 -26.77
N GLY A 109 -37.09 -7.58 -26.13
CA GLY A 109 -36.00 -8.29 -26.81
C GLY A 109 -36.40 -9.67 -27.33
N GLU A 110 -35.61 -10.21 -28.26
CA GLU A 110 -35.92 -11.49 -28.93
C GLU A 110 -35.68 -12.73 -28.05
N GLU A 111 -34.80 -12.64 -27.05
CA GLU A 111 -34.39 -13.77 -26.23
C GLU A 111 -35.08 -13.82 -24.86
N GLY A 112 -35.26 -15.04 -24.34
CA GLY A 112 -35.73 -15.32 -22.99
C GLY A 112 -37.23 -15.13 -22.81
N THR A 113 -37.66 -15.26 -21.55
CA THR A 113 -39.08 -15.20 -21.17
C THR A 113 -39.35 -13.97 -20.34
N ILE A 114 -40.43 -13.27 -20.67
CA ILE A 114 -40.89 -12.07 -19.96
C ILE A 114 -42.38 -12.25 -19.73
N GLN A 115 -42.83 -12.12 -18.47
CA GLN A 115 -44.20 -12.37 -18.07
C GLN A 115 -44.69 -11.23 -17.18
N GLN A 116 -45.94 -10.81 -17.36
CA GLN A 116 -46.63 -9.99 -16.39
C GLN A 116 -47.17 -10.92 -15.31
N MET A 117 -46.88 -10.59 -14.07
CA MET A 117 -47.29 -11.31 -12.88
C MET A 117 -48.08 -10.35 -12.00
N GLU A 118 -48.74 -10.86 -10.95
CA GLU A 118 -49.46 -10.02 -9.99
C GLU A 118 -49.16 -10.46 -8.56
N GLU A 119 -48.98 -9.49 -7.67
CA GLU A 119 -48.86 -9.72 -6.23
C GLU A 119 -49.64 -8.63 -5.49
N GLY A 120 -50.63 -9.02 -4.67
CA GLY A 120 -51.42 -8.06 -3.89
C GLY A 120 -52.16 -7.01 -4.72
N ARG A 121 -52.66 -7.39 -5.91
CA ARG A 121 -53.28 -6.49 -6.92
C ARG A 121 -52.32 -5.49 -7.58
N ARG A 122 -51.01 -5.68 -7.44
CA ARG A 122 -50.00 -4.91 -8.17
C ARG A 122 -49.37 -5.78 -9.25
N PRO A 123 -49.52 -5.41 -10.53
CA PRO A 123 -48.84 -6.10 -11.60
C PRO A 123 -47.34 -5.77 -11.61
N TYR A 124 -46.51 -6.73 -11.98
CA TYR A 124 -45.08 -6.54 -12.15
C TYR A 124 -44.57 -7.35 -13.34
N MET A 125 -43.44 -6.92 -13.92
CA MET A 125 -42.79 -7.64 -15.01
C MET A 125 -41.69 -8.53 -14.49
N ARG A 126 -41.76 -9.82 -14.80
CA ARG A 126 -40.75 -10.84 -14.50
C ARG A 126 -39.97 -11.20 -15.75
N LEU A 127 -38.66 -10.95 -15.73
CA LEU A 127 -37.70 -11.41 -16.73
C LEU A 127 -37.07 -12.72 -16.24
N ILE A 128 -36.96 -13.72 -17.12
CA ILE A 128 -36.47 -15.06 -16.80
C ILE A 128 -35.41 -15.49 -17.81
N ALA A 129 -34.20 -15.76 -17.32
CA ALA A 129 -33.15 -16.41 -18.10
C ALA A 129 -33.27 -17.93 -17.95
N GLU A 130 -34.01 -18.55 -18.88
CA GLU A 130 -34.26 -20.00 -18.91
C GLU A 130 -33.03 -20.80 -19.33
N LYS A 131 -32.17 -20.20 -20.15
CA LYS A 131 -30.92 -20.78 -20.64
C LYS A 131 -29.75 -19.84 -20.31
N PRO A 132 -28.56 -20.40 -20.04
CA PRO A 132 -27.37 -19.59 -19.83
C PRO A 132 -27.09 -18.68 -21.04
N ASN A 133 -26.55 -17.49 -20.76
CA ASN A 133 -26.06 -16.53 -21.75
C ASN A 133 -27.14 -15.85 -22.60
N GLN A 134 -28.42 -15.89 -22.18
CA GLN A 134 -29.51 -15.15 -22.83
C GLN A 134 -29.52 -13.65 -22.46
N LEU A 135 -29.74 -12.77 -23.42
CA LEU A 135 -30.03 -11.35 -23.17
C LEU A 135 -31.55 -11.12 -23.11
N VAL A 136 -32.12 -11.26 -21.91
CA VAL A 136 -33.54 -10.99 -21.68
C VAL A 136 -33.69 -9.52 -21.34
N GLN A 137 -34.46 -8.75 -22.12
CA GLN A 137 -34.55 -7.31 -21.93
C GLN A 137 -35.89 -6.73 -22.36
N ILE A 138 -36.31 -5.67 -21.67
CA ILE A 138 -37.32 -4.72 -22.14
C ILE A 138 -36.72 -3.32 -22.17
N THR A 139 -37.06 -2.54 -23.18
CA THR A 139 -36.60 -1.16 -23.32
C THR A 139 -37.73 -0.20 -23.58
N GLN A 140 -37.57 1.04 -23.13
CA GLN A 140 -38.43 2.14 -23.51
C GLN A 140 -37.56 3.35 -23.83
N MET A 141 -37.87 4.01 -24.93
CA MET A 141 -37.27 5.29 -25.30
C MET A 141 -38.32 6.37 -25.16
N MET A 142 -37.98 7.42 -24.43
CA MET A 142 -38.88 8.55 -24.20
C MET A 142 -38.25 9.85 -24.73
N PRO A 143 -39.03 10.72 -25.40
CA PRO A 143 -38.58 12.06 -25.72
C PRO A 143 -38.39 12.88 -24.44
N LEU A 144 -37.42 13.78 -24.45
CA LEU A 144 -37.18 14.72 -23.35
C LEU A 144 -37.85 16.06 -23.69
N PRO A 145 -38.68 16.62 -22.79
CA PRO A 145 -39.22 17.96 -22.98
C PRO A 145 -38.12 19.03 -23.01
N ASP A 146 -38.38 20.09 -23.76
CA ASP A 146 -37.49 21.27 -23.80
C ASP A 146 -37.38 21.91 -22.40
N GLY A 147 -36.17 22.39 -22.07
CA GLY A 147 -35.88 23.10 -20.82
C GLY A 147 -35.71 22.21 -19.58
N LEU A 148 -35.75 20.89 -19.73
CA LEU A 148 -35.50 19.97 -18.62
C LEU A 148 -33.99 19.84 -18.36
N GLU A 149 -33.57 20.07 -17.11
CA GLU A 149 -32.14 20.05 -16.73
C GLU A 149 -31.71 18.72 -16.09
N GLY A 150 -32.66 17.97 -15.51
CA GLY A 150 -32.35 16.74 -14.79
C GLY A 150 -33.54 15.79 -14.69
N LEU A 151 -33.23 14.51 -14.51
CA LEU A 151 -34.16 13.41 -14.31
C LEU A 151 -33.89 12.71 -12.98
N VAL A 152 -34.96 12.27 -12.32
CA VAL A 152 -34.89 11.27 -11.26
C VAL A 152 -35.52 9.98 -11.77
N VAL A 153 -34.75 8.90 -11.77
CA VAL A 153 -35.22 7.55 -12.07
C VAL A 153 -35.48 6.83 -10.75
N HIS A 154 -36.73 6.49 -10.51
CA HIS A 154 -37.17 5.65 -9.41
C HIS A 154 -37.48 4.26 -9.94
N THR A 155 -37.02 3.21 -9.27
CA THR A 155 -37.44 1.84 -9.61
C THR A 155 -37.60 0.97 -8.38
N ARG A 156 -38.63 0.13 -8.39
CA ARG A 156 -38.88 -0.92 -7.41
C ARG A 156 -38.68 -2.28 -8.08
N PHE A 157 -37.73 -3.06 -7.56
CA PHE A 157 -37.29 -4.31 -8.15
C PHE A 157 -37.04 -5.38 -7.09
N ARG A 158 -37.01 -6.64 -7.50
CA ARG A 158 -36.42 -7.75 -6.75
C ARG A 158 -35.75 -8.71 -7.71
N ASN A 159 -34.84 -9.53 -7.24
CA ASN A 159 -34.21 -10.55 -8.06
C ASN A 159 -34.00 -11.84 -7.28
N GLU A 160 -34.02 -12.96 -8.01
CA GLU A 160 -33.86 -14.27 -7.40
C GLU A 160 -32.90 -15.12 -8.22
N ASN A 161 -32.00 -15.83 -7.53
CA ASN A 161 -31.12 -16.84 -8.12
C ASN A 161 -30.30 -16.36 -9.33
N VAL A 162 -30.00 -15.05 -9.41
CA VAL A 162 -29.16 -14.46 -10.45
C VAL A 162 -27.72 -14.95 -10.27
N LYS A 163 -27.27 -15.83 -11.17
CA LYS A 163 -25.91 -16.34 -11.24
C LYS A 163 -25.17 -15.70 -12.40
N PHE A 164 -23.94 -15.24 -12.15
CA PHE A 164 -23.13 -14.60 -13.18
C PHE A 164 -22.84 -15.53 -14.36
N GLY A 165 -22.96 -14.97 -15.57
CA GLY A 165 -22.60 -15.65 -16.81
C GLY A 165 -21.08 -15.69 -17.06
N LYS A 166 -20.70 -16.09 -18.28
CA LYS A 166 -19.27 -16.26 -18.66
C LYS A 166 -18.42 -14.99 -18.54
N GLY A 167 -19.04 -13.80 -18.60
CA GLY A 167 -18.36 -12.50 -18.41
C GLY A 167 -18.23 -12.04 -16.95
N GLY A 168 -18.51 -12.89 -15.97
CA GLY A 168 -18.47 -12.55 -14.55
C GLY A 168 -19.50 -11.48 -14.18
N TRP A 169 -19.10 -10.48 -13.39
CA TRP A 169 -19.98 -9.40 -12.91
C TRP A 169 -20.56 -8.53 -14.03
N LEU A 170 -20.04 -8.58 -15.26
CA LEU A 170 -20.63 -7.90 -16.42
C LEU A 170 -21.86 -8.64 -16.98
N CYS A 171 -22.11 -9.88 -16.54
CA CYS A 171 -23.17 -10.75 -17.02
C CYS A 171 -24.16 -11.08 -15.89
N ASP A 172 -25.05 -10.14 -15.57
CA ASP A 172 -25.92 -10.13 -14.38
C ASP A 172 -27.32 -9.52 -14.70
N ALA A 173 -28.09 -9.21 -13.64
CA ALA A 173 -29.30 -8.40 -13.72
C ALA A 173 -28.97 -6.90 -13.55
N ARG A 174 -29.42 -6.06 -14.48
CA ARG A 174 -29.13 -4.62 -14.46
C ARG A 174 -30.18 -3.76 -15.16
N ALA A 175 -30.20 -2.48 -14.81
CA ALA A 175 -30.84 -1.43 -15.60
C ALA A 175 -29.77 -0.50 -16.20
N ARG A 176 -29.90 -0.22 -17.49
CA ARG A 176 -29.04 0.70 -18.24
C ARG A 176 -29.84 1.91 -18.70
N PHE A 177 -29.19 3.06 -18.65
CA PHE A 177 -29.76 4.34 -19.03
C PHE A 177 -28.84 5.04 -20.01
N ARG A 178 -29.43 5.74 -20.99
CA ARG A 178 -28.71 6.43 -22.05
C ARG A 178 -29.47 7.64 -22.54
N PHE A 179 -28.74 8.73 -22.79
CA PHE A 179 -29.25 9.88 -23.52
C PHE A 179 -28.89 9.76 -24.99
N TYR A 180 -29.79 10.23 -25.87
CA TYR A 180 -29.60 10.29 -27.30
C TYR A 180 -29.95 11.67 -27.84
N ASP A 181 -29.24 12.12 -28.88
CA ASP A 181 -29.61 13.31 -29.66
C ASP A 181 -30.80 13.05 -30.60
N ALA A 182 -31.20 14.06 -31.37
CA ALA A 182 -32.32 13.96 -32.31
C ALA A 182 -32.02 13.00 -33.48
N GLU A 183 -30.75 12.79 -33.80
CA GLU A 183 -30.25 11.88 -34.82
C GLU A 183 -30.15 10.42 -34.32
N GLY A 184 -30.36 10.18 -33.03
CA GLY A 184 -30.30 8.86 -32.41
C GLY A 184 -28.89 8.39 -32.02
N ASN A 185 -27.91 9.29 -31.95
CA ASN A 185 -26.58 9.00 -31.41
C ASN A 185 -26.56 9.21 -29.89
N THR A 186 -25.74 8.44 -29.18
CA THR A 186 -25.61 8.61 -27.72
C THR A 186 -24.88 9.90 -27.38
N VAL A 187 -25.42 10.69 -26.45
CA VAL A 187 -24.82 11.93 -25.96
C VAL A 187 -24.48 11.89 -24.48
N GLY A 188 -23.55 12.75 -24.07
CA GLY A 188 -23.09 12.86 -22.69
C GLY A 188 -22.18 11.71 -22.23
N LYS A 189 -21.83 11.74 -20.94
CA LYS A 189 -21.00 10.69 -20.35
C LYS A 189 -21.81 9.40 -20.19
N LYS A 190 -21.15 8.25 -20.40
CA LYS A 190 -21.71 6.93 -20.10
C LYS A 190 -22.23 6.89 -18.67
N LEU A 191 -23.54 6.77 -18.52
CA LEU A 191 -24.20 6.62 -17.22
C LEU A 191 -23.81 5.28 -16.59
N LYS A 192 -23.72 5.25 -15.25
CA LYS A 192 -23.46 4.02 -14.50
C LYS A 192 -24.73 3.15 -14.51
N ASP A 193 -24.60 1.93 -14.99
CA ASP A 193 -25.65 0.91 -14.89
C ASP A 193 -26.05 0.73 -13.42
N ILE A 194 -27.35 0.54 -13.17
CA ILE A 194 -27.82 0.01 -11.90
C ILE A 194 -27.60 -1.51 -11.94
N ILE A 195 -26.72 -2.01 -11.07
CA ILE A 195 -26.54 -3.45 -10.88
C ILE A 195 -27.50 -3.90 -9.79
N PHE A 196 -28.39 -4.83 -10.15
CA PHE A 196 -29.25 -5.49 -9.18
C PHE A 196 -28.47 -6.67 -8.60
N TYR A 197 -27.73 -6.45 -7.51
CA TYR A 197 -26.90 -7.47 -6.88
C TYR A 197 -27.72 -8.74 -6.58
N SER A 198 -27.10 -9.91 -6.73
CA SER A 198 -27.74 -11.19 -6.43
C SER A 198 -28.18 -11.23 -4.96
N GLN A 199 -29.48 -11.45 -4.70
CA GLN A 199 -30.15 -11.63 -3.40
C GLN A 199 -30.99 -10.46 -2.87
N ALA A 200 -31.62 -9.68 -3.74
CA ALA A 200 -32.77 -8.86 -3.33
C ALA A 200 -34.06 -9.70 -3.44
N GLN A 201 -34.26 -10.68 -2.55
CA GLN A 201 -35.49 -11.50 -2.55
C GLN A 201 -36.72 -10.66 -2.18
N GLU A 202 -36.53 -9.64 -1.35
CA GLU A 202 -37.53 -8.65 -1.00
C GLU A 202 -37.53 -7.48 -1.98
N TRP A 203 -38.70 -6.86 -2.16
CA TRP A 203 -38.85 -5.64 -2.95
C TRP A 203 -37.95 -4.52 -2.44
N SER A 204 -37.05 -4.05 -3.30
CA SER A 204 -36.09 -2.99 -3.03
C SER A 204 -36.37 -1.79 -3.91
N VAL A 205 -36.16 -0.59 -3.38
CA VAL A 205 -36.32 0.67 -4.10
C VAL A 205 -34.96 1.29 -4.39
N LEU A 206 -34.80 1.87 -5.57
CA LEU A 206 -33.59 2.58 -5.94
C LEU A 206 -33.92 3.85 -6.72
N ASN A 207 -33.31 4.96 -6.29
CA ASN A 207 -33.38 6.26 -6.96
C ASN A 207 -32.03 6.62 -7.61
N ARG A 208 -32.07 7.21 -8.81
CA ARG A 208 -30.89 7.75 -9.50
C ARG A 208 -31.19 9.11 -10.11
N ASP A 209 -30.27 10.03 -9.88
CA ASP A 209 -30.30 11.37 -10.44
C ASP A 209 -29.42 11.42 -11.69
N TYR A 210 -29.95 11.99 -12.77
CA TYR A 210 -29.21 12.21 -14.01
C TYR A 210 -29.39 13.65 -14.48
N LEU A 211 -28.29 14.39 -14.56
CA LEU A 211 -28.28 15.66 -15.29
C LEU A 211 -28.38 15.36 -16.79
N ILE A 212 -29.22 16.13 -17.48
CA ILE A 212 -29.42 15.99 -18.91
C ILE A 212 -28.24 16.66 -19.63
N PRO A 213 -27.48 15.92 -20.47
CA PRO A 213 -26.38 16.51 -21.21
C PRO A 213 -26.91 17.42 -22.33
N GLU A 214 -26.12 18.43 -22.68
CA GLU A 214 -26.43 19.31 -23.81
C GLU A 214 -26.66 18.50 -25.10
N GLY A 215 -27.71 18.85 -25.85
CA GLY A 215 -28.10 18.19 -27.09
C GLY A 215 -28.89 16.87 -26.92
N ALA A 216 -29.19 16.44 -25.69
CA ALA A 216 -30.06 15.27 -25.49
C ALA A 216 -31.51 15.57 -25.87
N ALA A 217 -32.06 14.77 -26.78
CA ALA A 217 -33.45 14.81 -27.21
C ALA A 217 -34.29 13.65 -26.65
N SER A 218 -33.66 12.53 -26.28
CA SER A 218 -34.38 11.38 -25.72
C SER A 218 -33.56 10.63 -24.66
N PHE A 219 -34.28 9.87 -23.83
CA PHE A 219 -33.72 9.01 -22.79
C PHE A 219 -34.21 7.58 -22.97
N LYS A 220 -33.28 6.62 -22.95
CA LYS A 220 -33.58 5.19 -23.08
C LYS A 220 -33.35 4.47 -21.77
N ILE A 221 -34.37 3.72 -21.38
CA ILE A 221 -34.33 2.74 -20.30
C ILE A 221 -34.14 1.36 -20.91
N ASN A 222 -33.25 0.56 -20.34
CA ASN A 222 -33.07 -0.85 -20.68
C ASN A 222 -32.98 -1.68 -19.39
N LEU A 223 -34.00 -2.49 -19.14
CA LEU A 223 -34.07 -3.39 -18.00
C LEU A 223 -33.72 -4.78 -18.51
N CYS A 224 -32.68 -5.40 -17.97
CA CYS A 224 -32.19 -6.65 -18.54
C CYS A 224 -31.60 -7.65 -17.54
N LEU A 225 -31.78 -8.92 -17.88
CA LEU A 225 -30.87 -10.00 -17.55
C LEU A 225 -29.83 -10.07 -18.66
N ASN A 226 -28.67 -9.46 -18.43
CA ASN A 226 -27.59 -9.38 -19.41
C ASN A 226 -26.75 -10.65 -19.42
N ARG A 227 -27.22 -11.70 -20.11
CA ARG A 227 -26.47 -12.94 -20.31
C ARG A 227 -26.05 -13.64 -19.01
N PRO A 228 -26.90 -13.73 -17.97
CA PRO A 228 -26.56 -14.49 -16.78
C PRO A 228 -26.48 -16.00 -17.07
N ALA A 229 -25.96 -16.78 -16.12
CA ALA A 229 -26.06 -18.23 -16.19
C ALA A 229 -27.49 -18.72 -15.86
N SER A 230 -28.18 -18.04 -14.95
CA SER A 230 -29.57 -18.28 -14.56
C SER A 230 -30.09 -17.09 -13.74
N GLY A 231 -31.40 -16.99 -13.54
CA GLY A 231 -32.03 -16.12 -12.55
C GLY A 231 -33.25 -15.38 -13.07
N THR A 232 -33.91 -14.67 -12.15
CA THR A 232 -35.07 -13.83 -12.43
C THR A 232 -34.84 -12.40 -11.96
N LEU A 233 -35.43 -11.45 -12.69
CA LEU A 233 -35.51 -10.05 -12.33
C LEU A 233 -36.97 -9.62 -12.41
N ASP A 234 -37.52 -9.21 -11.28
CA ASP A 234 -38.88 -8.68 -11.18
C ASP A 234 -38.82 -7.17 -11.02
N ILE A 235 -39.70 -6.46 -11.72
CA ILE A 235 -39.79 -5.01 -11.70
C ILE A 235 -41.26 -4.65 -11.53
N ASP A 236 -41.57 -4.03 -10.39
CA ASP A 236 -42.91 -3.57 -10.03
C ASP A 236 -43.16 -2.17 -10.55
N GLU A 237 -42.17 -1.29 -10.42
CA GLU A 237 -42.32 0.10 -10.82
C GLU A 237 -41.04 0.65 -11.41
N ILE A 238 -41.19 1.46 -12.44
CA ILE A 238 -40.18 2.41 -12.90
C ILE A 238 -40.82 3.74 -13.28
N LYS A 239 -40.32 4.81 -12.65
CA LYS A 239 -40.70 6.18 -12.94
C LYS A 239 -39.48 6.98 -13.35
N VAL A 240 -39.68 7.88 -14.28
CA VAL A 240 -38.71 8.91 -14.65
C VAL A 240 -39.44 10.23 -14.53
N ILE A 241 -38.98 11.09 -13.63
CA ILE A 241 -39.62 12.39 -13.35
C ILE A 241 -38.60 13.51 -13.54
N ALA A 242 -39.10 14.72 -13.71
CA ALA A 242 -38.27 15.92 -13.68
C ALA A 242 -37.57 16.03 -12.32
N MET A 243 -36.29 16.39 -12.33
CA MET A 243 -35.57 16.65 -11.10
C MET A 243 -36.06 17.96 -10.47
N PRO A 244 -36.45 17.96 -9.18
CA PRO A 244 -36.84 19.19 -8.50
C PRO A 244 -35.70 20.22 -8.50
N ALA A 245 -36.05 21.51 -8.55
CA ALA A 245 -35.07 22.61 -8.57
C ALA A 245 -34.14 22.59 -7.33
N GLU A 246 -34.68 22.28 -6.15
CA GLU A 246 -33.90 22.12 -4.91
C GLU A 246 -32.85 21.02 -5.06
N ARG A 247 -33.19 19.91 -5.71
CA ARG A 247 -32.24 18.81 -5.95
C ARG A 247 -31.16 19.18 -6.95
N LEU A 248 -31.48 19.96 -7.98
CA LEU A 248 -30.50 20.51 -8.92
C LEU A 248 -29.49 21.42 -8.19
N GLN A 249 -29.96 22.29 -7.30
CA GLN A 249 -29.11 23.16 -6.48
C GLN A 249 -28.19 22.35 -5.55
N GLU A 250 -28.72 21.35 -4.85
CA GLU A 250 -27.90 20.46 -4.01
C GLU A 250 -26.78 19.75 -4.79
N LEU A 251 -27.07 19.26 -6.00
CA LEU A 251 -26.08 18.60 -6.84
C LEU A 251 -25.01 19.57 -7.34
N GLU A 252 -25.38 20.81 -7.65
CA GLU A 252 -24.46 21.87 -8.04
C GLU A 252 -23.53 22.26 -6.88
N GLU A 253 -24.07 22.44 -5.68
CA GLU A 253 -23.28 22.71 -4.47
C GLU A 253 -22.30 21.57 -4.17
N GLN A 254 -22.74 20.31 -4.28
CA GLN A 254 -21.87 19.14 -4.13
C GLN A 254 -20.75 19.11 -5.18
N ARG A 255 -21.06 19.49 -6.43
CA ARG A 255 -20.06 19.60 -7.51
C ARG A 255 -19.03 20.67 -7.17
N LEU A 256 -19.48 21.87 -6.83
CA LEU A 256 -18.61 22.99 -6.49
C LEU A 256 -17.73 22.66 -5.27
N GLU A 257 -18.29 22.00 -4.25
CA GLU A 257 -17.51 21.56 -3.08
C GLU A 257 -16.47 20.48 -3.45
N ALA A 258 -16.82 19.53 -4.31
CA ALA A 258 -15.86 18.54 -4.81
C ALA A 258 -14.72 19.18 -5.63
N GLU A 259 -15.05 20.19 -6.45
CA GLU A 259 -14.07 20.98 -7.20
C GLU A 259 -13.17 21.80 -6.27
N ARG A 260 -13.73 22.44 -5.25
CA ARG A 260 -12.97 23.17 -4.21
C ARG A 260 -12.01 22.24 -3.47
N LYS A 261 -12.46 21.05 -3.05
CA LYS A 261 -11.60 20.03 -2.41
C LYS A 261 -10.46 19.60 -3.33
N LYS A 262 -10.76 19.30 -4.60
CA LYS A 262 -9.76 18.92 -5.60
C LYS A 262 -8.74 20.03 -5.86
N ALA A 263 -9.20 21.29 -5.94
CA ALA A 263 -8.33 22.45 -6.10
C ALA A 263 -7.42 22.65 -4.87
N ALA A 264 -7.97 22.51 -3.66
CA ALA A 264 -7.20 22.58 -2.41
C ALA A 264 -6.14 21.47 -2.32
N GLU A 265 -6.47 20.23 -2.68
CA GLU A 265 -5.50 19.13 -2.74
C GLU A 265 -4.39 19.38 -3.76
N ALA A 266 -4.72 19.89 -4.95
CA ALA A 266 -3.74 20.25 -5.97
C ALA A 266 -2.81 21.37 -5.50
N ALA A 267 -3.37 22.42 -4.88
CA ALA A 267 -2.60 23.51 -4.29
C ALA A 267 -1.66 23.02 -3.17
N LYS A 268 -2.16 22.15 -2.28
CA LYS A 268 -1.32 21.51 -1.23
C LYS A 268 -0.18 20.71 -1.83
N LYS A 269 -0.41 19.95 -2.91
CA LYS A 269 0.64 19.18 -3.58
C LYS A 269 1.73 20.10 -4.19
N ILE A 270 1.33 21.22 -4.79
CA ILE A 270 2.29 22.20 -5.34
C ILE A 270 3.12 22.83 -4.21
N ALA A 271 2.47 23.23 -3.11
CA ALA A 271 3.16 23.78 -1.94
C ALA A 271 4.12 22.77 -1.30
N ASP A 272 3.68 21.51 -1.13
CA ASP A 272 4.54 20.42 -0.63
C ASP A 272 5.75 20.21 -1.54
N GLN A 273 5.55 20.20 -2.88
CA GLN A 273 6.64 20.01 -3.82
C GLN A 273 7.66 21.16 -3.74
N LYS A 274 7.20 22.40 -3.64
CA LYS A 274 8.10 23.55 -3.48
C LYS A 274 9.00 23.41 -2.24
N ILE A 275 8.44 23.02 -1.11
CA ILE A 275 9.22 22.80 0.13
C ILE A 275 10.21 21.64 -0.05
N ILE A 276 9.80 20.56 -0.72
CA ILE A 276 10.68 19.43 -1.02
C ILE A 276 11.86 19.89 -1.89
N ASP A 277 11.61 20.67 -2.94
CA ASP A 277 12.65 21.18 -3.83
C ASP A 277 13.63 22.09 -3.05
N GLU A 278 13.12 22.94 -2.16
CA GLU A 278 13.93 23.76 -1.25
C GLU A 278 14.79 22.90 -0.31
N MET A 279 14.24 21.82 0.26
CA MET A 279 14.97 20.90 1.13
C MET A 279 16.07 20.13 0.38
N LEU A 280 15.83 19.76 -0.88
CA LEU A 280 16.81 19.05 -1.72
C LEU A 280 18.00 19.94 -2.11
N GLN A 281 17.78 21.26 -2.20
CA GLN A 281 18.79 22.25 -2.55
C GLN A 281 19.43 22.93 -1.33
N ALA A 282 18.99 22.60 -0.12
CA ALA A 282 19.48 23.23 1.09
C ALA A 282 20.93 22.83 1.38
N GLU A 283 21.75 23.82 1.73
CA GLU A 283 23.11 23.57 2.22
C GLU A 283 23.09 22.71 3.49
N PRO A 284 23.97 21.71 3.61
CA PRO A 284 24.07 20.87 4.81
C PRO A 284 24.30 21.67 6.09
N LYS A 285 23.50 21.40 7.12
CA LYS A 285 23.58 22.02 8.46
C LYS A 285 23.98 21.05 9.56
N SER A 286 23.96 19.73 9.30
CA SER A 286 24.25 18.71 10.32
C SER A 286 25.71 18.79 10.76
N LYS A 287 25.92 18.80 12.08
CA LYS A 287 27.26 18.75 12.67
C LYS A 287 27.75 17.31 12.70
N GLN A 288 29.07 17.10 12.63
CA GLN A 288 29.63 15.76 12.75
C GLN A 288 29.33 15.20 14.15
N LEU A 289 28.74 14.01 14.21
CA LEU A 289 28.56 13.28 15.45
C LEU A 289 29.76 12.39 15.77
N GLY A 290 29.99 12.18 17.07
CA GLY A 290 30.87 11.14 17.60
C GLY A 290 30.31 10.53 18.89
N VAL A 291 30.82 9.34 19.23
CA VAL A 291 30.49 8.65 20.47
C VAL A 291 31.43 9.09 21.58
N TYR A 292 30.87 9.49 22.72
CA TYR A 292 31.60 9.79 23.95
C TYR A 292 30.93 9.12 25.14
N GLY A 293 31.59 8.12 25.71
CA GLY A 293 30.99 7.25 26.73
C GLY A 293 29.73 6.57 26.19
N ASN A 294 28.60 6.77 26.87
CA ASN A 294 27.30 6.23 26.48
C ASN A 294 26.43 7.23 25.67
N LYS A 295 27.02 8.30 25.12
CA LYS A 295 26.28 9.39 24.46
C LYS A 295 26.82 9.68 23.07
N LEU A 296 25.98 10.35 22.27
CA LEU A 296 26.39 11.02 21.06
C LEU A 296 26.70 12.49 21.38
N ILE A 297 27.76 13.02 20.79
CA ILE A 297 28.15 14.43 20.87
C ILE A 297 28.39 15.01 19.47
N THR A 298 28.19 16.30 19.30
CA THR A 298 28.60 17.03 18.10
C THR A 298 30.10 17.35 18.15
N SER A 299 30.65 17.85 17.03
CA SER A 299 32.00 18.44 16.96
C SER A 299 32.24 19.57 17.96
N ASP A 300 31.17 20.20 18.44
CA ASP A 300 31.23 21.30 19.42
C ASP A 300 30.99 20.80 20.86
N HIS A 301 31.02 19.48 21.06
CA HIS A 301 30.82 18.80 22.34
C HIS A 301 29.41 18.91 22.95
N GLU A 302 28.40 19.25 22.14
CA GLU A 302 26.99 19.24 22.58
C GLU A 302 26.43 17.81 22.53
N THR A 303 25.75 17.38 23.59
CA THR A 303 25.08 16.06 23.61
C THR A 303 23.88 16.05 22.66
N VAL A 304 23.74 14.98 21.88
CA VAL A 304 22.63 14.77 20.96
C VAL A 304 21.88 13.49 21.33
N ILE A 305 20.54 13.57 21.31
CA ILE A 305 19.65 12.41 21.35
C ILE A 305 18.92 12.39 20.01
N LEU A 306 19.09 11.30 19.25
CA LEU A 306 18.35 11.09 18.01
C LEU A 306 16.91 10.68 18.35
N GLN A 307 15.95 11.38 17.77
CA GLN A 307 14.52 11.19 17.97
C GLN A 307 13.83 11.30 16.61
N GLY A 308 13.19 10.23 16.18
CA GLY A 308 12.74 10.16 14.81
C GLY A 308 11.76 9.07 14.47
N VAL A 309 11.67 8.79 13.18
CA VAL A 309 10.76 7.80 12.60
C VAL A 309 11.48 6.95 11.55
N ASN A 310 10.97 5.75 11.31
CA ASN A 310 11.37 4.93 10.16
C ASN A 310 10.56 5.37 8.93
N VAL A 311 11.23 5.95 7.93
CA VAL A 311 10.65 6.22 6.60
C VAL A 311 10.88 4.96 5.76
N VAL A 312 9.90 4.07 5.81
CA VAL A 312 9.94 2.75 5.16
C VAL A 312 9.56 2.82 3.68
N SER A 313 9.52 1.67 3.03
CA SER A 313 9.18 1.31 1.64
C SER A 313 10.34 1.09 0.68
N LEU A 314 11.55 1.58 0.95
CA LEU A 314 12.69 1.28 0.09
C LEU A 314 13.21 -0.15 0.24
N GLU A 315 12.79 -0.89 1.26
CA GLU A 315 13.06 -2.31 1.47
C GLU A 315 12.21 -3.24 0.57
N TRP A 316 11.05 -2.77 0.09
CA TRP A 316 10.13 -3.54 -0.77
C TRP A 316 9.75 -2.87 -2.10
N SER A 317 9.98 -1.57 -2.25
CA SER A 317 9.68 -0.79 -3.47
C SER A 317 10.93 -0.03 -3.93
N PRO A 318 11.48 -0.33 -5.12
CA PRO A 318 12.66 0.37 -5.63
C PRO A 318 12.37 1.83 -6.04
N LYS A 319 11.12 2.27 -6.02
CA LYS A 319 10.73 3.68 -6.23
C LYS A 319 10.32 4.36 -4.92
N GLY A 320 10.30 3.61 -3.82
CA GLY A 320 9.69 4.01 -2.56
C GLY A 320 8.20 4.36 -2.68
N GLU A 321 7.63 4.78 -1.56
CA GLU A 321 6.26 5.27 -1.44
C GLU A 321 6.31 6.61 -0.71
N LYS A 322 6.21 7.72 -1.46
CA LYS A 322 6.18 9.10 -0.93
C LYS A 322 7.39 9.49 -0.07
N ILE A 323 8.58 8.93 -0.32
CA ILE A 323 9.82 9.17 0.45
C ILE A 323 10.04 10.66 0.75
N HIS A 324 10.16 11.52 -0.27
CA HIS A 324 10.44 12.95 -0.05
C HIS A 324 9.35 13.67 0.77
N ARG A 325 8.07 13.32 0.55
CA ARG A 325 6.98 13.89 1.34
C ARG A 325 7.03 13.43 2.79
N SER A 326 7.38 12.16 3.02
CA SER A 326 7.57 11.61 4.36
C SER A 326 8.75 12.25 5.08
N MET A 327 9.87 12.49 4.39
CA MET A 327 11.01 13.25 4.91
C MET A 327 10.58 14.67 5.32
N LYS A 328 9.89 15.38 4.42
CA LYS A 328 9.38 16.74 4.66
C LYS A 328 8.48 16.80 5.89
N VAL A 329 7.48 15.92 5.99
CA VAL A 329 6.55 15.92 7.14
C VAL A 329 7.28 15.53 8.43
N ALA A 330 8.11 14.49 8.41
CA ALA A 330 8.83 14.04 9.61
C ALA A 330 9.76 15.13 10.16
N LEU A 331 10.57 15.75 9.31
CA LEU A 331 11.57 16.74 9.71
C LEU A 331 10.95 18.12 10.01
N LYS A 332 10.08 18.64 9.14
CA LYS A 332 9.52 20.01 9.28
C LYS A 332 8.29 20.09 10.17
N GLU A 333 7.42 19.08 10.14
CA GLU A 333 6.10 19.15 10.79
C GLU A 333 5.98 18.32 12.06
N TRP A 334 6.74 17.22 12.15
CA TRP A 334 6.79 16.38 13.36
C TRP A 334 8.06 16.64 14.17
N HIS A 335 8.98 17.49 13.69
CA HIS A 335 10.20 17.89 14.39
C HIS A 335 11.16 16.73 14.72
N ALA A 336 11.17 15.68 13.90
CA ALA A 336 12.19 14.65 13.98
C ALA A 336 13.58 15.23 13.67
N ASN A 337 14.60 14.84 14.43
CA ASN A 337 16.00 15.16 14.14
C ASN A 337 16.77 13.95 13.57
N ALA A 338 16.09 12.82 13.40
CA ALA A 338 16.64 11.62 12.80
C ALA A 338 15.60 10.92 11.92
N ILE A 339 16.06 10.34 10.82
CA ILE A 339 15.26 9.44 9.99
C ILE A 339 16.03 8.14 9.83
N ARG A 340 15.42 7.02 10.18
CA ARG A 340 15.93 5.69 9.82
C ARG A 340 15.33 5.30 8.47
N LEU A 341 16.19 4.97 7.51
CA LEU A 341 15.84 4.69 6.13
C LEU A 341 16.21 3.24 5.77
N PRO A 342 15.26 2.29 5.91
CA PRO A 342 15.42 0.90 5.50
C PRO A 342 15.66 0.76 4.00
N VAL A 343 16.79 0.18 3.59
CA VAL A 343 17.14 -0.08 2.19
C VAL A 343 17.38 -1.56 1.90
N ASN A 344 17.14 -1.96 0.65
CA ASN A 344 17.36 -3.32 0.17
C ASN A 344 18.62 -3.40 -0.69
N HIS A 345 19.57 -4.25 -0.30
CA HIS A 345 20.81 -4.46 -1.06
C HIS A 345 20.58 -4.90 -2.53
N SER A 346 19.50 -5.62 -2.83
CA SER A 346 19.23 -6.05 -4.20
C SER A 346 18.80 -4.88 -5.08
N PHE A 347 17.98 -3.97 -4.54
CA PHE A 347 17.59 -2.74 -5.26
C PHE A 347 18.75 -1.77 -5.39
N TRP A 348 19.61 -1.69 -4.37
CA TRP A 348 20.83 -0.89 -4.38
C TRP A 348 21.72 -1.16 -5.59
N PHE A 349 21.83 -2.43 -6.02
CA PHE A 349 22.61 -2.83 -7.20
C PHE A 349 21.76 -3.10 -8.46
N GLY A 350 20.43 -2.91 -8.41
CA GLY A 350 19.53 -3.23 -9.53
C GLY A 350 19.37 -4.73 -9.82
N ASN A 351 19.91 -5.58 -8.95
CA ASN A 351 20.06 -7.02 -9.14
C ASN A 351 18.93 -7.79 -8.46
N GLY A 352 17.69 -7.51 -8.86
CA GLY A 352 16.52 -8.25 -8.38
C GLY A 352 16.64 -9.76 -8.63
N LYS A 353 16.45 -10.58 -7.60
CA LYS A 353 16.41 -12.04 -7.68
C LYS A 353 15.10 -12.60 -7.18
N GLY A 354 14.68 -13.74 -7.75
CA GLY A 354 13.48 -14.45 -7.33
C GLY A 354 12.21 -13.63 -7.57
N LYS A 355 11.57 -13.17 -6.49
CA LYS A 355 10.34 -12.35 -6.54
C LYS A 355 10.63 -10.87 -6.70
N ILE A 356 11.87 -10.46 -6.49
CA ILE A 356 12.32 -9.09 -6.64
C ILE A 356 12.70 -8.88 -8.10
N LYS A 357 12.01 -7.95 -8.79
CA LYS A 357 12.36 -7.58 -10.16
C LYS A 357 13.57 -6.64 -10.15
N SER A 358 14.40 -6.71 -11.19
CA SER A 358 15.43 -5.70 -11.44
C SER A 358 14.81 -4.30 -11.55
N ASN A 359 15.60 -3.30 -11.16
CA ASN A 359 15.25 -1.89 -11.19
C ASN A 359 16.43 -1.07 -11.72
N ASP A 360 16.17 0.21 -11.96
CA ASP A 360 17.23 1.19 -12.14
C ASP A 360 17.93 1.41 -10.79
N ALA A 361 19.19 0.97 -10.71
CA ALA A 361 19.99 1.05 -9.50
C ALA A 361 20.40 2.50 -9.18
N GLU A 362 20.64 3.32 -10.21
CA GLU A 362 21.04 4.72 -9.99
C GLU A 362 19.85 5.52 -9.48
N ALA A 363 18.66 5.32 -10.06
CA ALA A 363 17.45 5.96 -9.54
C ALA A 363 17.15 5.57 -8.09
N TYR A 364 17.47 4.34 -7.68
CA TYR A 364 17.32 3.91 -6.29
C TYR A 364 18.32 4.61 -5.36
N ARG A 365 19.59 4.67 -5.74
CA ARG A 365 20.62 5.39 -4.97
C ARG A 365 20.35 6.89 -4.93
N GLN A 366 19.82 7.47 -6.00
CA GLN A 366 19.40 8.88 -6.02
C GLN A 366 18.31 9.17 -4.98
N LEU A 367 17.34 8.28 -4.77
CA LEU A 367 16.35 8.45 -3.69
C LEU A 367 16.99 8.44 -2.30
N VAL A 368 18.08 7.69 -2.11
CA VAL A 368 18.85 7.69 -0.86
C VAL A 368 19.70 8.95 -0.75
N ASP A 369 20.35 9.38 -1.84
CA ASP A 369 21.11 10.63 -1.92
C ASP A 369 20.20 11.84 -1.59
N ASP A 370 18.99 11.88 -2.15
CA ASP A 370 17.96 12.89 -1.88
C ASP A 370 17.54 12.89 -0.40
N ALA A 371 17.32 11.71 0.20
CA ALA A 371 17.00 11.60 1.62
C ALA A 371 18.14 12.06 2.53
N VAL A 372 19.40 11.75 2.18
CA VAL A 372 20.59 12.27 2.88
C VAL A 372 20.63 13.80 2.80
N ALA A 373 20.45 14.38 1.61
CA ALA A 373 20.47 15.82 1.40
C ALA A 373 19.38 16.53 2.21
N MET A 374 18.14 16.02 2.18
CA MET A 374 17.02 16.56 2.95
C MET A 374 17.28 16.51 4.47
N ALA A 375 17.82 15.41 4.99
CA ALA A 375 18.17 15.33 6.41
C ALA A 375 19.29 16.31 6.77
N ALA A 376 20.35 16.33 5.95
CA ALA A 376 21.50 17.21 6.14
C ALA A 376 21.12 18.69 6.13
N GLY A 377 20.31 19.13 5.16
CA GLY A 377 19.85 20.51 5.02
C GLY A 377 18.96 21.00 6.16
N GLU A 378 18.35 20.09 6.91
CA GLU A 378 17.57 20.39 8.13
C GLU A 378 18.38 20.28 9.42
N GLY A 379 19.67 19.95 9.35
CA GLY A 379 20.49 19.70 10.54
C GLY A 379 20.13 18.39 11.26
N ALA A 380 19.40 17.50 10.58
CA ALA A 380 19.00 16.19 11.04
C ALA A 380 19.95 15.10 10.54
N TYR A 381 19.73 13.87 11.00
CA TYR A 381 20.59 12.72 10.67
C TYR A 381 19.81 11.64 9.92
N LEU A 382 20.44 11.03 8.92
CA LEU A 382 19.94 9.85 8.23
C LEU A 382 20.67 8.60 8.76
N ILE A 383 19.92 7.66 9.30
CA ILE A 383 20.41 6.33 9.66
C ILE A 383 20.12 5.41 8.47
N LEU A 384 21.15 5.08 7.70
CA LEU A 384 21.05 4.16 6.57
C LEU A 384 21.02 2.72 7.10
N ASP A 385 19.87 2.06 6.98
CA ASP A 385 19.64 0.72 7.50
C ASP A 385 19.71 -0.31 6.37
N LEU A 386 20.67 -1.24 6.45
CA LEU A 386 20.63 -2.44 5.62
C LEU A 386 19.51 -3.36 6.13
N HIS A 387 18.33 -3.24 5.51
CA HIS A 387 17.10 -3.87 5.98
C HIS A 387 17.04 -5.36 5.66
N SER A 388 17.80 -6.15 6.42
CA SER A 388 17.92 -7.60 6.28
C SER A 388 17.90 -8.30 7.63
N TYR A 389 17.52 -9.58 7.64
CA TYR A 389 17.34 -10.37 8.85
C TYR A 389 18.05 -11.73 8.75
N GLY A 390 18.32 -12.35 9.89
CA GLY A 390 18.96 -13.66 9.98
C GLY A 390 20.47 -13.56 10.18
N ALA A 391 21.24 -14.43 9.54
CA ALA A 391 22.70 -14.38 9.62
C ALA A 391 23.25 -13.41 8.56
N PRO A 392 24.09 -12.42 8.92
CA PRO A 392 24.77 -11.58 7.95
C PRO A 392 25.66 -12.42 7.02
N GLN A 393 25.49 -12.25 5.72
CA GLN A 393 26.23 -12.98 4.68
C GLN A 393 26.95 -11.99 3.75
N GLU A 394 27.64 -12.50 2.74
CA GLU A 394 28.53 -11.71 1.88
C GLU A 394 27.84 -10.57 1.12
N PHE A 395 26.54 -10.68 0.84
CA PHE A 395 25.78 -9.57 0.24
C PHE A 395 25.78 -8.31 1.12
N ALA A 396 25.83 -8.46 2.45
CA ALA A 396 25.87 -7.35 3.38
C ALA A 396 27.24 -6.67 3.36
N ARG A 397 28.32 -7.45 3.29
CA ARG A 397 29.68 -6.92 3.13
C ARG A 397 29.82 -6.16 1.81
N THR A 398 29.32 -6.75 0.73
CA THR A 398 29.30 -6.14 -0.61
C THR A 398 28.54 -4.81 -0.60
N PHE A 399 27.36 -4.76 0.04
CA PHE A 399 26.59 -3.53 0.20
C PHE A 399 27.41 -2.46 0.95
N TRP A 400 28.02 -2.81 2.08
CA TRP A 400 28.75 -1.83 2.89
C TRP A 400 30.02 -1.29 2.22
N LEU A 401 30.73 -2.10 1.42
CA LEU A 401 31.87 -1.60 0.65
C LEU A 401 31.48 -0.49 -0.34
N ASP A 402 30.26 -0.54 -0.91
CA ASP A 402 29.76 0.46 -1.85
C ASP A 402 29.09 1.64 -1.14
N ALA A 403 28.12 1.36 -0.26
CA ALA A 403 27.35 2.39 0.44
C ALA A 403 28.22 3.24 1.38
N ALA A 404 29.18 2.63 2.10
CA ALA A 404 30.07 3.37 2.97
C ALA A 404 31.05 4.25 2.19
N ALA A 405 31.55 3.78 1.05
CA ALA A 405 32.38 4.60 0.18
C ALA A 405 31.61 5.82 -0.37
N ARG A 406 30.33 5.63 -0.73
CA ARG A 406 29.45 6.70 -1.22
C ARG A 406 29.21 7.80 -0.19
N TYR A 407 28.99 7.44 1.07
CA TYR A 407 28.66 8.38 2.15
C TYR A 407 29.79 8.61 3.15
N ALA A 408 31.03 8.25 2.78
CA ALA A 408 32.19 8.32 3.64
C ALA A 408 32.37 9.73 4.21
N ASN A 409 32.38 9.83 5.54
CA ASN A 409 32.59 11.07 6.29
C ASN A 409 31.51 12.14 6.06
N ASN A 410 30.32 11.77 5.56
CA ASN A 410 29.18 12.69 5.55
C ASN A 410 28.66 12.89 7.00
N PRO A 411 28.65 14.13 7.54
CA PRO A 411 28.25 14.40 8.92
C PRO A 411 26.83 13.98 9.28
N ALA A 412 25.94 13.94 8.29
CA ALA A 412 24.53 13.61 8.50
C ALA A 412 24.25 12.10 8.51
N VAL A 413 25.20 11.24 8.10
CA VAL A 413 24.93 9.82 7.84
C VAL A 413 25.51 8.91 8.92
N LEU A 414 24.67 8.02 9.45
CA LEU A 414 25.06 6.90 10.31
C LEU A 414 24.74 5.58 9.60
N PHE A 415 25.53 4.53 9.88
CA PHE A 415 25.42 3.24 9.21
C PHE A 415 24.89 2.15 10.14
N ASP A 416 23.64 1.72 9.95
CA ASP A 416 23.04 0.60 10.67
C ASP A 416 23.25 -0.71 9.92
N LEU A 417 24.28 -1.45 10.37
CA LEU A 417 24.95 -2.48 9.60
C LEU A 417 24.04 -3.62 9.13
N TYR A 418 23.05 -3.97 9.94
CA TYR A 418 22.16 -5.10 9.66
C TYR A 418 20.95 -5.03 10.57
N ASN A 419 19.75 -4.93 9.99
CA ASN A 419 18.50 -4.69 10.71
C ASN A 419 18.23 -5.70 11.85
N GLU A 420 18.19 -7.00 11.55
CA GLU A 420 17.73 -8.01 12.54
C GLU A 420 18.55 -9.31 12.53
N PRO A 421 19.75 -9.31 13.16
CA PRO A 421 20.51 -10.53 13.35
C PRO A 421 19.74 -11.56 14.20
N HIS A 422 19.57 -12.78 13.68
CA HIS A 422 18.93 -13.87 14.42
C HIS A 422 19.28 -15.26 13.90
N GLY A 423 18.91 -16.26 14.70
CA GLY A 423 19.14 -17.68 14.39
C GLY A 423 20.60 -18.10 14.52
N ILE A 424 21.52 -17.20 14.87
CA ILE A 424 22.96 -17.41 15.13
C ILE A 424 23.27 -17.19 16.63
N GLY A 425 24.41 -17.71 17.10
CA GLY A 425 24.96 -17.40 18.42
C GLY A 425 25.87 -16.17 18.41
N TRP A 426 26.34 -15.73 19.58
CA TRP A 426 27.17 -14.54 19.72
C TRP A 426 28.55 -14.66 19.03
N ASP A 427 29.14 -15.86 19.01
CA ASP A 427 30.39 -16.10 18.27
C ASP A 427 30.22 -15.83 16.77
N HIS A 428 29.19 -16.42 16.14
CA HIS A 428 28.85 -16.14 14.73
C HIS A 428 28.47 -14.68 14.51
N TRP A 429 27.73 -14.07 15.44
CA TRP A 429 27.35 -12.67 15.35
C TRP A 429 28.58 -11.77 15.36
N ARG A 430 29.60 -12.07 16.18
CA ARG A 430 30.77 -11.22 16.33
C ARG A 430 31.84 -11.50 15.27
N TYR A 431 32.19 -12.77 15.10
CA TYR A 431 33.37 -13.22 14.35
C TYR A 431 33.03 -13.83 12.99
N GLY A 432 31.77 -14.20 12.76
CA GLY A 432 31.37 -14.94 11.56
C GLY A 432 31.78 -16.41 11.62
N GLY A 433 31.97 -17.01 10.44
CA GLY A 433 32.35 -18.41 10.24
C GLY A 433 31.22 -19.29 9.73
N GLU A 434 31.56 -20.57 9.49
CA GLU A 434 30.63 -21.55 8.95
C GLU A 434 29.50 -21.89 9.93
N LYS A 435 28.30 -22.07 9.38
CA LYS A 435 27.13 -22.48 10.15
C LYS A 435 26.22 -23.43 9.37
N GLU A 436 25.92 -24.57 9.97
CA GLU A 436 24.88 -25.47 9.47
C GLU A 436 23.48 -24.88 9.73
N VAL A 437 22.69 -24.75 8.67
CA VAL A 437 21.27 -24.35 8.73
C VAL A 437 20.40 -25.42 8.10
N LYS A 438 19.16 -25.53 8.58
CA LYS A 438 18.14 -26.39 7.97
C LYS A 438 17.24 -25.56 7.06
N LYS A 439 17.30 -25.81 5.76
CA LYS A 439 16.45 -25.16 4.75
C LYS A 439 15.62 -26.21 4.03
N LYS A 440 14.29 -26.10 4.14
CA LYS A 440 13.33 -27.08 3.57
C LYS A 440 13.66 -28.54 3.92
N GLY A 441 14.09 -28.78 5.16
CA GLY A 441 14.44 -30.12 5.66
C GLY A 441 15.82 -30.64 5.25
N LYS A 442 16.60 -29.91 4.45
CA LYS A 442 17.98 -30.26 4.12
C LYS A 442 18.96 -29.43 4.94
N LYS A 443 20.07 -30.05 5.36
CA LYS A 443 21.21 -29.37 5.97
C LYS A 443 22.00 -28.66 4.87
N GLU A 444 22.31 -27.40 5.08
CA GLU A 444 23.11 -26.55 4.22
C GLU A 444 24.10 -25.79 5.11
N THR A 445 25.37 -25.71 4.73
CA THR A 445 26.32 -24.84 5.42
C THR A 445 26.28 -23.48 4.75
N ILE A 446 26.10 -22.42 5.55
CA ILE A 446 26.23 -21.03 5.11
C ILE A 446 27.46 -20.41 5.75
N GLU A 447 28.07 -19.47 5.04
CA GLU A 447 29.14 -18.63 5.57
C GLU A 447 28.54 -17.38 6.21
N VAL A 448 28.77 -17.20 7.51
CA VAL A 448 28.35 -16.00 8.25
C VAL A 448 29.50 -15.00 8.25
N VAL A 449 29.25 -13.77 7.84
CA VAL A 449 30.29 -12.73 7.80
C VAL A 449 30.61 -12.20 9.20
N GLY A 450 29.59 -12.06 10.05
CA GLY A 450 29.70 -11.45 11.38
C GLY A 450 29.76 -9.92 11.35
N MET A 451 29.30 -9.29 12.42
CA MET A 451 29.14 -7.84 12.54
C MET A 451 30.46 -7.08 12.55
N GLN A 452 31.53 -7.66 13.12
CA GLN A 452 32.84 -6.99 13.08
C GLN A 452 33.39 -6.92 11.66
N ALA A 453 33.26 -7.98 10.88
CA ALA A 453 33.73 -7.96 9.50
C ALA A 453 32.93 -6.97 8.64
N LEU A 454 31.65 -6.71 8.96
CA LEU A 454 30.89 -5.62 8.36
C LEU A 454 31.40 -4.25 8.80
N ALA A 455 31.70 -4.06 10.09
CA ALA A 455 32.30 -2.82 10.58
C ALA A 455 33.67 -2.54 9.96
N ASP A 456 34.52 -3.57 9.85
CA ASP A 456 35.83 -3.48 9.20
C ASP A 456 35.68 -3.18 7.71
N ALA A 457 34.67 -3.74 7.03
CA ALA A 457 34.38 -3.42 5.63
C ALA A 457 34.03 -1.94 5.46
N VAL A 458 33.18 -1.38 6.32
CA VAL A 458 32.91 0.07 6.35
C VAL A 458 34.21 0.85 6.53
N ARG A 459 35.02 0.52 7.55
CA ARG A 459 36.27 1.25 7.83
C ARG A 459 37.30 1.13 6.72
N SER A 460 37.33 0.01 5.99
CA SER A 460 38.23 -0.20 4.85
C SER A 460 37.99 0.77 3.68
N THR A 461 36.81 1.39 3.61
CA THR A 461 36.50 2.43 2.62
C THR A 461 37.05 3.81 2.99
N GLY A 462 37.58 3.98 4.21
CA GLY A 462 37.95 5.28 4.77
C GLY A 462 36.79 6.05 5.42
N ALA A 463 35.60 5.45 5.49
CA ALA A 463 34.46 6.06 6.16
C ALA A 463 34.61 6.03 7.69
N ARG A 464 34.57 7.21 8.31
CA ARG A 464 34.64 7.35 9.78
C ARG A 464 33.27 7.51 10.44
N ASN A 465 32.17 7.46 9.69
CA ASN A 465 30.81 7.60 10.20
C ASN A 465 30.54 6.70 11.41
N ILE A 466 29.63 7.12 12.29
CA ILE A 466 29.17 6.27 13.39
C ILE A 466 28.56 4.99 12.80
N ILE A 467 28.98 3.86 13.36
CA ILE A 467 28.43 2.55 13.06
C ILE A 467 27.38 2.20 14.11
N ILE A 468 26.27 1.64 13.66
CA ILE A 468 25.19 1.12 14.48
C ILE A 468 25.13 -0.40 14.29
N ALA A 469 25.08 -1.15 15.38
CA ALA A 469 25.05 -2.62 15.35
C ALA A 469 23.91 -3.20 16.20
N GLY A 470 22.95 -3.84 15.55
CA GLY A 470 21.89 -4.61 16.21
C GLY A 470 22.38 -5.91 16.83
N GLY A 471 21.76 -6.31 17.94
CA GLY A 471 22.07 -7.57 18.65
C GLY A 471 21.36 -8.80 18.09
N LEU A 472 21.30 -9.86 18.90
CA LEU A 472 20.58 -11.09 18.58
C LEU A 472 19.08 -10.97 18.88
N SER A 473 18.34 -12.02 18.54
CA SER A 473 16.90 -12.13 18.76
C SER A 473 16.11 -11.02 18.04
N TYR A 474 16.39 -10.85 16.75
CA TYR A 474 15.79 -9.78 15.93
C TYR A 474 16.13 -8.40 16.51
N ALA A 475 17.42 -8.18 16.75
CA ALA A 475 17.98 -7.01 17.41
C ALA A 475 17.50 -6.72 18.84
N LEU A 476 16.54 -7.45 19.43
CA LEU A 476 16.08 -7.19 20.80
C LEU A 476 17.22 -7.24 21.83
N ASN A 477 18.09 -8.26 21.75
CA ASN A 477 19.07 -8.57 22.78
C ASN A 477 20.48 -8.11 22.41
N ILE A 478 20.94 -7.04 23.06
CA ILE A 478 22.30 -6.52 22.91
C ILE A 478 23.20 -6.84 24.11
N SER A 479 22.74 -7.64 25.09
CA SER A 479 23.49 -7.89 26.34
C SER A 479 24.90 -8.48 26.14
N GLY A 480 25.12 -9.23 25.07
CA GLY A 480 26.41 -9.88 24.78
C GLY A 480 27.57 -8.91 24.63
N VAL A 481 27.31 -7.63 24.32
CA VAL A 481 28.38 -6.61 24.23
C VAL A 481 28.98 -6.25 25.60
N LEU A 482 28.31 -6.62 26.71
CA LEU A 482 28.87 -6.55 28.06
C LEU A 482 29.62 -7.83 28.44
N GLU A 483 29.49 -8.87 27.62
CA GLU A 483 30.01 -10.22 27.85
C GLU A 483 31.22 -10.52 26.93
N GLY A 484 31.88 -9.49 26.40
CA GLY A 484 33.10 -9.62 25.57
C GLY A 484 32.86 -9.70 24.06
N TYR A 485 31.62 -9.48 23.60
CA TYR A 485 31.29 -9.43 22.17
C TYR A 485 31.26 -8.01 21.60
N GLU A 486 31.68 -6.97 22.33
CA GLU A 486 31.71 -5.62 21.78
C GLU A 486 32.52 -5.53 20.48
N LEU A 487 32.03 -4.72 19.54
CA LEU A 487 32.73 -4.41 18.31
C LEU A 487 33.90 -3.46 18.60
N LYS A 488 34.98 -3.61 17.83
CA LYS A 488 36.15 -2.73 17.87
C LYS A 488 36.02 -1.72 16.75
N ASP A 489 36.13 -0.43 17.07
CA ASP A 489 36.17 0.64 16.07
C ASP A 489 37.63 0.98 15.71
N SER A 490 38.02 0.71 14.47
CA SER A 490 39.35 0.99 13.93
C SER A 490 39.39 2.35 13.21
N GLY A 491 39.19 3.43 13.97
CA GLY A 491 39.43 4.80 13.49
C GLY A 491 38.19 5.57 13.01
N GLY A 492 36.99 5.15 13.39
CA GLY A 492 35.77 5.92 13.21
C GLY A 492 35.40 6.83 14.37
N PHE A 493 34.26 7.51 14.22
CA PHE A 493 33.64 8.36 15.23
C PHE A 493 32.86 7.56 16.28
N GLY A 494 33.04 6.23 16.34
CA GLY A 494 32.49 5.36 17.37
C GLY A 494 31.37 4.44 16.91
N ILE A 495 30.93 3.60 17.85
CA ILE A 495 29.92 2.56 17.66
C ILE A 495 28.77 2.80 18.64
N MET A 496 27.55 2.71 18.11
CA MET A 496 26.28 2.68 18.83
C MET A 496 25.64 1.30 18.65
N TYR A 497 24.91 0.81 19.65
CA TYR A 497 24.22 -0.48 19.54
C TYR A 497 22.72 -0.27 19.35
N ALA A 498 22.07 -1.13 18.54
CA ALA A 498 20.65 -1.03 18.24
C ALA A 498 19.82 -2.12 18.93
N THR A 499 18.65 -1.75 19.44
CA THR A 499 17.64 -2.67 19.96
C THR A 499 16.27 -2.45 19.31
N HIS A 500 15.58 -3.53 18.97
CA HIS A 500 14.18 -3.48 18.49
C HIS A 500 13.25 -4.12 19.52
N PHE A 501 12.27 -3.35 20.01
CA PHE A 501 11.35 -3.86 21.02
C PHE A 501 9.90 -3.42 20.76
N TYR A 502 8.95 -4.32 21.01
CA TYR A 502 7.54 -4.06 20.72
C TYR A 502 6.65 -4.52 21.87
N ASN A 503 5.33 -4.36 21.74
CA ASN A 503 4.34 -4.62 22.79
C ASN A 503 4.22 -6.07 23.29
N TRP A 504 4.96 -7.02 22.71
CA TRP A 504 5.10 -8.39 23.21
C TRP A 504 6.47 -8.72 23.82
N HIS A 505 7.44 -7.81 23.73
CA HIS A 505 8.77 -7.99 24.33
C HIS A 505 8.77 -7.56 25.80
N ARG A 506 9.63 -8.24 26.58
CA ARG A 506 9.80 -8.12 28.05
C ARG A 506 11.28 -8.17 28.38
N GLY A 507 11.65 -7.90 29.62
CA GLY A 507 13.03 -7.93 30.10
C GLY A 507 13.90 -6.80 29.53
N TRP A 508 13.34 -5.60 29.38
CA TRP A 508 14.03 -4.44 28.80
C TRP A 508 15.37 -4.16 29.49
N GLU A 509 15.39 -4.27 30.82
CA GLU A 509 16.60 -4.06 31.62
C GLU A 509 17.73 -5.01 31.22
N LYS A 510 17.39 -6.30 31.16
CA LYS A 510 18.33 -7.38 30.83
C LYS A 510 18.83 -7.25 29.39
N HIS A 511 17.95 -6.89 28.46
CA HIS A 511 18.27 -6.95 27.04
C HIS A 511 19.06 -5.77 26.52
N PHE A 512 18.80 -4.55 27.03
CA PHE A 512 19.43 -3.35 26.47
C PHE A 512 19.67 -2.19 27.45
N LEU A 513 18.95 -2.05 28.56
CA LEU A 513 19.17 -0.86 29.42
C LEU A 513 20.49 -0.92 30.18
N LYS A 514 20.93 -2.10 30.62
CA LYS A 514 22.28 -2.25 31.20
C LYS A 514 23.38 -1.92 30.21
N VAL A 515 23.13 -2.12 28.91
CA VAL A 515 24.07 -1.73 27.85
C VAL A 515 24.11 -0.21 27.69
N ALA A 516 22.95 0.46 27.81
CA ALA A 516 22.81 1.91 27.71
C ALA A 516 23.57 2.68 28.81
N GLU A 517 23.95 2.03 29.91
CA GLU A 517 24.82 2.62 30.94
C GLU A 517 26.27 2.81 30.45
N LYS A 518 26.72 2.02 29.46
CA LYS A 518 28.11 2.00 28.97
C LYS A 518 28.27 2.48 27.52
N TYR A 519 27.27 2.25 26.68
CA TYR A 519 27.31 2.58 25.26
C TYR A 519 26.06 3.36 24.84
N PRO A 520 26.14 4.23 23.82
CA PRO A 520 24.93 4.79 23.24
C PRO A 520 24.09 3.65 22.65
N VAL A 521 22.79 3.73 22.89
CA VAL A 521 21.81 2.76 22.38
C VAL A 521 20.79 3.48 21.52
N LEU A 522 20.52 2.92 20.34
CA LEU A 522 19.43 3.26 19.46
C LEU A 522 18.30 2.24 19.61
N VAL A 523 17.11 2.69 19.93
CA VAL A 523 15.88 1.96 19.68
C VAL A 523 15.55 2.13 18.21
N GLY A 524 16.03 1.21 17.37
CA GLY A 524 15.89 1.33 15.90
C GLY A 524 14.44 1.15 15.45
N GLU A 525 13.72 0.25 16.13
CA GLU A 525 12.32 0.00 15.88
C GLU A 525 11.57 -0.29 17.18
N PHE A 526 10.44 0.37 17.34
CA PHE A 526 9.46 0.07 18.36
C PHE A 526 8.09 0.60 17.92
N GLY A 527 7.03 0.05 18.52
CA GLY A 527 5.68 0.49 18.26
C GLY A 527 4.65 -0.56 18.65
N ALA A 528 3.38 -0.21 18.49
CA ALA A 528 2.28 -1.11 18.75
C ALA A 528 1.09 -0.76 17.84
N ASP A 529 0.34 -1.77 17.44
CA ASP A 529 -0.87 -1.61 16.64
C ASP A 529 -2.10 -2.15 17.40
N THR A 530 -3.28 -1.66 17.04
CA THR A 530 -4.55 -2.19 17.55
C THR A 530 -4.82 -3.57 16.97
N LYS A 531 -4.40 -3.81 15.72
CA LYS A 531 -4.50 -5.13 15.11
C LYS A 531 -3.35 -6.02 15.57
N LYS A 532 -3.66 -6.99 16.42
CA LYS A 532 -2.69 -8.00 16.86
C LYS A 532 -2.12 -8.80 15.68
N MET A 533 -0.81 -9.01 15.70
CA MET A 533 -0.12 -9.83 14.72
C MET A 533 -0.42 -11.30 14.95
N SER A 534 -0.87 -12.00 13.91
CA SER A 534 -1.38 -13.37 14.01
C SER A 534 -0.31 -14.41 14.34
N PHE A 535 0.96 -14.11 14.06
CA PHE A 535 2.09 -15.01 14.31
C PHE A 535 2.70 -14.84 15.72
N ILE A 536 2.27 -13.82 16.47
CA ILE A 536 2.64 -13.65 17.88
C ILE A 536 1.45 -14.09 18.75
N PRO A 537 1.67 -14.87 19.83
CA PRO A 537 0.58 -15.22 20.74
C PRO A 537 -0.21 -13.99 21.20
N SER A 538 -1.53 -14.03 21.04
CA SER A 538 -2.40 -12.85 21.25
C SER A 538 -2.37 -12.33 22.69
N ASN A 539 -2.12 -13.21 23.66
CA ASN A 539 -1.98 -12.89 25.08
C ASN A 539 -0.65 -12.22 25.44
N LYS A 540 0.36 -12.27 24.56
CA LYS A 540 1.64 -11.59 24.78
C LYS A 540 1.61 -10.12 24.34
N GLN A 541 0.73 -9.78 23.41
CA GLN A 541 0.62 -8.44 22.82
C GLN A 541 -0.23 -7.53 23.70
N GLU A 542 0.41 -6.58 24.40
CA GLU A 542 -0.26 -5.60 25.25
C GLU A 542 -1.04 -4.55 24.43
N SER A 543 -2.00 -3.89 25.06
CA SER A 543 -2.73 -2.78 24.43
C SER A 543 -1.76 -1.66 24.04
N PRO A 544 -1.84 -1.11 22.81
CA PRO A 544 -1.01 0.03 22.43
C PRO A 544 -1.22 1.22 23.37
N TYR A 545 -2.45 1.47 23.83
CA TYR A 545 -2.80 2.61 24.68
C TYR A 545 -2.15 2.60 26.07
N THR A 546 -1.75 1.43 26.57
CA THR A 546 -1.02 1.32 27.85
C THR A 546 0.47 1.15 27.62
N TRP A 547 0.86 0.42 26.58
CA TRP A 547 2.26 0.10 26.32
C TRP A 547 3.05 1.27 25.72
N VAL A 548 2.46 2.02 24.79
CA VAL A 548 3.14 3.10 24.05
C VAL A 548 3.61 4.23 24.98
N PRO A 549 2.77 4.77 25.88
CA PRO A 549 3.22 5.79 26.83
C PRO A 549 4.38 5.31 27.71
N ASP A 550 4.32 4.06 28.21
CA ASP A 550 5.41 3.48 29.00
C ASP A 550 6.69 3.31 28.18
N ALA A 551 6.58 2.85 26.92
CA ALA A 551 7.73 2.65 26.05
C ALA A 551 8.44 3.98 25.76
N LEU A 552 7.67 5.03 25.44
CA LEU A 552 8.20 6.38 25.27
C LEU A 552 8.79 6.93 26.57
N GLY A 553 8.11 6.72 27.70
CA GLY A 553 8.62 7.15 29.01
C GLY A 553 9.91 6.43 29.40
N MET A 554 10.06 5.16 29.04
CA MET A 554 11.31 4.41 29.21
C MET A 554 12.42 5.00 28.35
N VAL A 555 12.17 5.18 27.04
CA VAL A 555 13.14 5.76 26.11
C VAL A 555 13.63 7.13 26.59
N GLN A 556 12.70 7.99 27.05
CA GLN A 556 13.01 9.31 27.57
C GLN A 556 13.77 9.26 28.89
N LYS A 557 13.33 8.43 29.85
CA LYS A 557 13.97 8.29 31.17
C LYS A 557 15.43 7.87 31.06
N TYR A 558 15.74 6.95 30.14
CA TYR A 558 17.10 6.44 29.93
C TYR A 558 17.86 7.19 28.82
N GLN A 559 17.30 8.29 28.29
CA GLN A 559 17.91 9.13 27.25
C GLN A 559 18.37 8.31 26.03
N LEU A 560 17.60 7.30 25.63
CA LEU A 560 17.93 6.46 24.49
C LEU A 560 17.70 7.23 23.19
N ASN A 561 18.52 6.97 22.19
CA ASN A 561 18.23 7.37 20.82
C ASN A 561 17.07 6.50 20.31
N TRP A 562 16.18 7.02 19.46
CA TRP A 562 15.02 6.24 19.03
C TRP A 562 14.44 6.64 17.67
N THR A 563 13.92 5.64 16.97
CA THR A 563 13.10 5.83 15.77
C THR A 563 11.82 4.99 15.84
N ALA A 564 10.66 5.65 15.75
CA ALA A 564 9.37 4.98 15.78
C ALA A 564 9.09 4.21 14.48
N PHE A 565 8.63 2.97 14.57
CA PHE A 565 8.25 2.15 13.42
C PHE A 565 6.72 2.15 13.25
N SER A 566 6.10 2.47 12.12
CA SER A 566 6.69 3.08 10.92
C SER A 566 5.84 4.23 10.37
N PHE A 567 6.50 5.16 9.67
CA PHE A 567 5.89 6.36 9.11
C PHE A 567 5.20 6.07 7.77
N HIS A 568 4.24 5.14 7.80
CA HIS A 568 3.56 4.60 6.62
C HIS A 568 2.15 4.12 6.99
N PRO A 569 1.15 4.24 6.09
CA PRO A 569 -0.24 3.90 6.43
C PRO A 569 -0.58 2.40 6.38
N LYS A 570 0.36 1.55 5.99
CA LYS A 570 0.13 0.10 5.83
C LYS A 570 1.18 -0.80 6.48
N ALA A 571 2.36 -0.27 6.83
CA ALA A 571 3.43 -1.06 7.41
C ALA A 571 3.29 -1.03 8.94
N THR A 572 2.71 -2.08 9.49
CA THR A 572 2.38 -2.18 10.92
C THR A 572 3.63 -2.31 11.79
N PRO A 573 3.69 -1.67 12.97
CA PRO A 573 2.69 -0.73 13.52
C PRO A 573 2.64 0.62 12.78
N VAL A 574 1.44 1.09 12.42
CA VAL A 574 1.29 2.29 11.57
C VAL A 574 1.23 3.60 12.38
N LEU A 575 2.09 4.56 12.06
CA LEU A 575 2.05 5.91 12.66
C LEU A 575 0.98 6.80 12.06
N ILE A 576 0.63 6.60 10.79
CA ILE A 576 -0.30 7.48 10.06
C ILE A 576 -1.47 6.68 9.48
N LYS A 577 -2.65 7.30 9.39
CA LYS A 577 -3.86 6.68 8.84
C LYS A 577 -3.81 6.58 7.31
N ASP A 578 -3.27 7.62 6.68
CA ASP A 578 -3.12 7.74 5.23
C ASP A 578 -2.03 8.76 4.84
N TRP A 579 -1.91 9.07 3.54
CA TRP A 579 -0.92 10.02 3.00
C TRP A 579 -1.27 11.51 3.22
N SER A 580 -2.34 11.81 3.96
CA SER A 580 -2.54 13.13 4.56
C SER A 580 -1.65 13.33 5.81
N TYR A 581 -1.00 12.25 6.28
CA TYR A 581 -0.17 12.19 7.49
C TYR A 581 -0.95 12.46 8.78
N GLU A 582 -2.26 12.19 8.78
CA GLU A 582 -3.04 12.14 10.01
C GLU A 582 -2.49 11.03 10.93
N PRO A 583 -2.07 11.35 12.17
CA PRO A 583 -1.53 10.35 13.08
C PRO A 583 -2.60 9.36 13.53
N THR A 584 -2.21 8.11 13.76
CA THR A 584 -3.07 7.13 14.44
C THR A 584 -3.21 7.45 15.93
N ASP A 585 -4.38 7.22 16.50
CA ASP A 585 -4.66 7.56 17.91
C ASP A 585 -3.95 6.64 18.91
N PHE A 586 -3.48 5.48 18.46
CA PHE A 586 -2.84 4.46 19.30
C PHE A 586 -1.31 4.48 19.25
N TRP A 587 -0.70 5.12 18.25
CA TRP A 587 0.75 5.15 18.08
C TRP A 587 1.25 6.49 17.55
N GLY A 588 0.75 6.93 16.39
CA GLY A 588 1.14 8.17 15.73
C GLY A 588 1.06 9.41 16.61
N LYS A 589 -0.06 9.57 17.32
CA LYS A 589 -0.32 10.73 18.16
C LYS A 589 0.72 10.85 19.28
N PHE A 590 1.01 9.73 19.96
CA PHE A 590 1.99 9.69 21.04
C PHE A 590 3.40 10.02 20.55
N VAL A 591 3.80 9.48 19.39
CA VAL A 591 5.10 9.77 18.78
C VAL A 591 5.21 11.23 18.36
N LYS A 592 4.19 11.79 17.70
CA LYS A 592 4.17 13.21 17.32
C LYS A 592 4.27 14.12 18.54
N GLU A 593 3.57 13.80 19.62
CA GLU A 593 3.67 14.53 20.89
C GLU A 593 5.07 14.40 21.52
N ALA A 594 5.68 13.21 21.48
CA ALA A 594 7.04 12.98 22.00
C ALA A 594 8.09 13.80 21.25
N LEU A 595 8.01 13.83 19.91
CA LEU A 595 8.92 14.65 19.08
C LEU A 595 8.70 16.16 19.29
N ALA A 596 7.48 16.57 19.66
CA ALA A 596 7.19 17.94 20.08
C ALA A 596 7.64 18.27 21.52
N GLY A 597 8.35 17.34 22.19
CA GLY A 597 8.93 17.54 23.52
C GLY A 597 8.04 17.10 24.69
N LYS A 598 6.89 16.45 24.44
CA LYS A 598 6.06 15.92 25.53
C LYS A 598 6.79 14.78 26.26
N THR A 599 6.85 14.88 27.59
CA THR A 599 7.39 13.83 28.45
C THR A 599 6.32 12.80 28.79
N PHE A 600 6.71 11.53 28.81
CA PHE A 600 5.89 10.39 29.17
C PHE A 600 6.42 9.74 30.44
N GLU A 601 5.52 9.34 31.32
CA GLU A 601 5.87 8.64 32.56
C GLU A 601 5.98 7.13 32.29
N LEU A 602 7.10 6.53 32.71
CA LEU A 602 7.23 5.08 32.77
C LEU A 602 6.51 4.53 34.01
N LYS A 603 5.31 4.00 33.83
CA LYS A 603 4.50 3.41 34.92
C LYS A 603 4.81 1.93 35.13
N LYS A 604 5.15 1.22 34.05
CA LYS A 604 5.44 -0.22 34.10
C LYS A 604 6.70 -0.59 33.33
N MET A 605 7.71 -1.06 34.06
CA MET A 605 8.87 -1.76 33.50
C MET A 605 8.44 -3.16 33.01
N ARG A 606 8.96 -3.58 31.85
CA ARG A 606 8.55 -4.82 31.19
C ARG A 606 9.67 -5.81 30.98
#